data_AF-A0A101GPN8-F1
#
_entry.id   AF-A0A101GPN8-F1
#
_cell.length_a   1.000
_cell.length_b   1.000
_cell.length_c   1.000
_cell.angle_alpha   90.00
_cell.angle_beta   90.00
_cell.angle_gamma   90.00
#
_symmetry.space_group_name_H-M   'P 1'
#
loop_
_entity.id
_entity.type
_entity.pdbx_description
1 polymer ?
#
loop_
_entity_poly.entity_id
_entity_poly.type
_entity_poly.pdbx_seq_one_letter_code
_entity_poly.pdbx_strand_id
1 'polypeptide(L)'
;MVSASGTSRSALVRHAALMLVATAAFALLAVRGTLDALTGGVLLILFVAILFMLLRERREEEGVEIESHGWADALYIGLGLVAVVVGAQLVVNGAVTLAEIFGIPAFVIGVSVVAVGTSLPELATSLVAAVRNEGAISIGNILGSNIFNILLVLGISLLLAPATIGSWIDIIVVVLFSVAILPLLFARPSVVRGWSALLLVGYAAYMAWIFGAVSV
;
A
#
# COMPACT_ATOMS: atom_id res chain seq x y z
N MET A 1 16.15 7.74 -14.41
CA MET A 1 14.95 7.01 -13.95
C MET A 1 13.74 7.91 -13.67
N VAL A 2 13.89 9.24 -13.51
CA VAL A 2 12.75 10.18 -13.33
C VAL A 2 12.27 10.82 -14.65
N SER A 3 13.02 10.68 -15.75
CA SER A 3 12.79 11.45 -16.97
C SER A 3 11.68 10.94 -17.92
N ALA A 4 11.11 9.75 -17.69
CA ALA A 4 10.26 9.10 -18.69
C ALA A 4 8.74 9.15 -18.42
N SER A 5 8.30 9.46 -17.19
CA SER A 5 6.91 9.23 -16.76
C SER A 5 6.10 10.52 -16.47
N GLY A 6 6.60 11.69 -16.88
CA GLY A 6 5.89 12.97 -16.72
C GLY A 6 5.70 13.46 -15.27
N THR A 7 5.88 12.62 -14.25
CA THR A 7 5.79 13.01 -12.84
C THR A 7 7.09 13.66 -12.37
N SER A 8 7.02 14.93 -11.95
CA SER A 8 8.16 15.64 -11.38
C SER A 8 8.67 14.94 -10.12
N ARG A 9 10.00 14.89 -9.92
CA ARG A 9 10.61 14.35 -8.69
C ARG A 9 10.02 14.98 -7.43
N SER A 10 9.61 16.24 -7.52
CA SER A 10 8.97 17.00 -6.44
C SER A 10 7.62 16.41 -6.04
N ALA A 11 6.78 16.03 -7.01
CA ALA A 11 5.50 15.38 -6.76
C ALA A 11 5.69 14.05 -6.01
N LEU A 12 6.63 13.20 -6.44
CA LEU A 12 6.92 11.93 -5.75
C LEU A 12 7.35 12.14 -4.29
N VAL A 13 8.19 13.15 -4.02
CA VAL A 13 8.60 13.50 -2.65
C VAL A 13 7.41 13.98 -1.82
N ARG A 14 6.51 14.76 -2.42
CA ARG A 14 5.28 15.21 -1.76
C ARG A 14 4.36 14.04 -1.43
N HIS A 15 4.12 13.10 -2.36
CA HIS A 15 3.34 11.89 -2.10
C HIS A 15 3.94 11.06 -0.97
N ALA A 16 5.26 10.93 -0.93
CA ALA A 16 5.94 10.23 0.16
C ALA A 16 5.77 10.96 1.50
N ALA A 17 5.85 12.30 1.51
CA ALA A 17 5.58 13.09 2.70
C ALA A 17 4.14 12.93 3.20
N LEU A 18 3.15 12.92 2.30
CA LEU A 18 1.74 12.68 2.64
C LEU A 18 1.52 11.28 3.23
N MET A 19 2.20 10.26 2.69
CA MET A 19 2.19 8.91 3.24
C MET A 19 2.82 8.83 4.63
N LEU A 20 3.93 9.55 4.87
CA LEU A 20 4.54 9.66 6.18
C LEU A 20 3.63 10.39 7.18
N VAL A 21 2.93 11.44 6.75
CA VAL A 21 1.94 12.14 7.58
C VAL A 21 0.79 11.20 7.94
N ALA A 22 0.26 10.43 6.98
CA ALA A 22 -0.78 9.43 7.23
C ALA A 22 -0.30 8.37 8.24
N THR A 23 0.92 7.86 8.06
CA THR A 23 1.53 6.89 8.96
C THR A 23 1.74 7.45 10.37
N ALA A 24 2.23 8.70 10.47
CA ALA A 24 2.45 9.37 11.75
C ALA A 24 1.13 9.65 12.47
N ALA A 25 0.09 10.09 11.76
CA ALA A 25 -1.24 10.30 12.32
C ALA A 25 -1.81 8.99 12.89
N PHE A 26 -1.72 7.89 12.13
CA PHE A 26 -2.09 6.56 12.62
C PHE A 26 -1.29 6.18 13.88
N ALA A 27 0.05 6.27 13.82
CA ALA A 27 0.91 5.87 14.93
C ALA A 27 0.61 6.67 16.21
N LEU A 28 0.40 7.98 16.10
CA LEU A 28 0.04 8.84 17.23
C LEU A 28 -1.32 8.48 17.83
N LEU A 29 -2.32 8.22 17.00
CA LEU A 29 -3.64 7.81 17.48
C LEU A 29 -3.60 6.43 18.13
N ALA A 30 -2.73 5.56 17.63
CA ALA A 30 -2.47 4.23 18.17
C ALA A 30 -1.74 4.26 19.53
N VAL A 31 -1.06 5.35 19.91
CA VAL A 31 -0.43 5.45 21.25
C VAL A 31 -1.44 5.32 22.40
N ARG A 32 -2.75 5.47 22.14
CA ARG A 32 -3.80 5.29 23.14
C ARG A 32 -4.09 3.83 23.49
N GLY A 33 -3.53 2.86 22.76
CA GLY A 33 -3.80 1.42 22.97
C GLY A 33 -5.12 0.94 22.36
N THR A 34 -6.02 1.86 21.99
CA THR A 34 -7.33 1.57 21.40
C THR A 34 -7.50 2.30 20.07
N LEU A 35 -8.17 1.64 19.13
CA LEU A 35 -8.55 2.17 17.83
C LEU A 35 -10.07 2.18 17.76
N ASP A 36 -10.66 3.30 18.15
CA ASP A 36 -12.10 3.51 18.24
C ASP A 36 -12.69 4.19 16.98
N ALA A 37 -14.01 4.32 16.94
CA ALA A 37 -14.70 5.01 15.85
C ALA A 37 -14.24 6.48 15.69
N LEU A 38 -13.80 7.14 16.78
CA LEU A 38 -13.21 8.47 16.70
C LEU A 38 -11.92 8.45 15.89
N THR A 39 -11.04 7.47 16.14
CA THR A 39 -9.84 7.23 15.36
C THR A 39 -10.19 7.03 13.88
N GLY A 40 -11.17 6.18 13.59
CA GLY A 40 -11.67 5.97 12.22
C GLY A 40 -12.12 7.28 11.56
N GLY A 41 -12.93 8.08 12.26
CA GLY A 41 -13.38 9.39 11.77
C GLY A 41 -12.24 10.36 11.47
N VAL A 42 -11.24 10.45 12.34
CA VAL A 42 -10.05 11.30 12.13
C VAL A 42 -9.27 10.86 10.90
N LEU A 43 -9.04 9.55 10.72
CA LEU A 43 -8.32 9.02 9.56
C LEU A 43 -9.08 9.31 8.25
N LEU A 44 -10.41 9.23 8.25
CA LEU A 44 -11.23 9.55 7.08
C LEU A 44 -11.26 11.05 6.75
N ILE A 45 -11.32 11.92 7.75
CA ILE A 45 -11.20 13.37 7.53
C ILE A 45 -9.84 13.68 6.90
N LEU A 46 -8.78 13.05 7.40
CA LEU A 46 -7.43 13.20 6.84
C LEU A 46 -7.36 12.64 5.41
N PHE A 47 -8.01 11.51 5.12
CA PHE A 47 -8.11 10.96 3.76
C PHE A 47 -8.74 11.98 2.81
N VAL A 48 -9.89 12.54 3.17
CA VAL A 48 -10.60 13.53 2.34
C VAL A 48 -9.75 14.78 2.14
N ALA A 49 -9.07 15.27 3.18
CA ALA A 49 -8.18 16.42 3.09
C ALA A 49 -7.00 16.16 2.13
N ILE A 50 -6.33 15.01 2.27
CA ILE A 50 -5.21 14.62 1.39
C ILE A 50 -5.70 14.41 -0.04
N LEU A 51 -6.82 13.73 -0.24
CA LEU A 51 -7.41 13.52 -1.57
C LEU A 51 -7.74 14.86 -2.23
N PHE A 52 -8.34 15.80 -1.50
CA PHE A 52 -8.63 17.13 -2.01
C PHE A 52 -7.35 17.89 -2.39
N MET A 53 -6.29 17.80 -1.57
CA MET A 53 -5.00 18.40 -1.87
C MET A 53 -4.35 17.82 -3.13
N LEU A 54 -4.47 16.51 -3.35
CA LEU A 54 -3.94 15.82 -4.54
C LEU A 54 -4.75 16.15 -5.80
N LEU A 55 -6.08 16.21 -5.70
CA LEU A 55 -6.95 16.57 -6.82
C LEU A 55 -6.74 18.02 -7.26
N ARG A 56 -6.51 18.93 -6.31
CA ARG A 56 -6.23 20.34 -6.61
C ARG A 56 -4.91 20.52 -7.36
N GLU A 57 -3.87 19.78 -6.95
CA GLU A 57 -2.55 19.84 -7.58
C GLU A 57 -2.55 19.28 -9.00
N ARG A 58 -3.25 18.16 -9.25
CA ARG A 58 -3.36 17.58 -10.60
C ARG A 58 -3.98 18.54 -11.61
N ARG A 59 -4.83 19.46 -11.14
CA ARG A 59 -5.46 20.49 -11.97
C ARG A 59 -4.51 21.64 -12.33
N GLU A 60 -3.43 21.81 -11.57
CA GLU A 60 -2.42 22.85 -11.80
C GLU A 60 -1.27 22.36 -12.70
N GLU A 61 -1.04 21.04 -12.80
CA GLU A 61 -0.01 20.39 -13.63
C GLU A 61 -0.48 19.95 -15.04
N GLU A 62 -1.58 20.51 -15.58
CA GLU A 62 -2.05 20.18 -16.95
C GLU A 62 -0.97 20.48 -18.01
N GLY A 63 -0.18 19.47 -18.38
CA GLY A 63 0.91 19.59 -19.35
C GLY A 63 1.36 18.29 -20.02
N VAL A 64 0.66 17.17 -19.84
CA VAL A 64 0.90 15.93 -20.63
C VAL A 64 -0.30 15.73 -21.56
N GLU A 65 -0.11 16.01 -22.85
CA GLU A 65 -1.04 15.57 -23.90
C GLU A 65 -1.07 14.04 -23.91
N ILE A 66 -2.08 13.46 -23.26
CA ILE A 66 -2.39 12.04 -23.41
C ILE A 66 -3.22 11.93 -24.69
N GLU A 67 -2.66 11.31 -25.73
CA GLU A 67 -3.42 10.92 -26.91
C GLU A 67 -4.52 9.95 -26.49
N SER A 68 -5.73 10.48 -26.32
CA SER A 68 -6.88 9.68 -25.94
C SER A 68 -7.41 8.92 -27.15
N HIS A 69 -7.55 7.62 -27.01
CA HIS A 69 -8.27 6.77 -27.96
C HIS A 69 -9.78 6.71 -27.64
N GLY A 70 -10.27 7.67 -26.84
CA GLY A 70 -11.67 7.78 -26.44
C GLY A 70 -12.10 6.65 -25.51
N TRP A 71 -13.18 5.96 -25.86
CA TRP A 71 -13.79 4.91 -25.04
C TRP A 71 -12.92 3.64 -24.94
N ALA A 72 -12.00 3.43 -25.88
CA ALA A 72 -11.10 2.28 -25.86
C ALA A 72 -10.18 2.29 -24.63
N ASP A 73 -9.69 3.47 -24.22
CA ASP A 73 -8.86 3.60 -23.02
C ASP A 73 -9.65 3.20 -21.76
N ALA A 74 -10.90 3.68 -21.66
CA ALA A 74 -11.79 3.32 -20.55
C ALA A 74 -12.08 1.82 -20.52
N LEU A 75 -12.27 1.19 -21.69
CA LEU A 75 -12.45 -0.25 -21.81
C LEU A 75 -11.18 -1.00 -21.34
N TYR A 76 -10.00 -0.63 -21.81
CA TYR A 76 -8.76 -1.30 -21.43
C TYR A 76 -8.45 -1.16 -19.94
N ILE A 77 -8.69 0.02 -19.36
CA ILE A 77 -8.57 0.24 -17.92
C ILE A 77 -9.57 -0.64 -17.16
N GLY A 78 -10.83 -0.67 -17.59
CA GLY A 78 -11.87 -1.47 -16.95
C GLY A 78 -11.58 -2.97 -17.00
N LEU A 79 -11.22 -3.49 -18.18
CA LEU A 79 -10.85 -4.90 -18.35
C LEU A 79 -9.60 -5.27 -17.56
N GLY A 80 -8.58 -4.40 -17.56
CA GLY A 80 -7.37 -4.60 -16.77
C GLY A 80 -7.66 -4.66 -15.27
N LEU A 81 -8.48 -3.74 -14.76
CA LEU A 81 -8.89 -3.72 -13.36
C LEU A 81 -9.64 -5.00 -12.97
N VAL A 82 -10.63 -5.41 -13.77
CA VAL A 82 -11.37 -6.65 -13.54
C VAL A 82 -10.43 -7.86 -13.56
N ALA A 83 -9.54 -7.95 -14.55
CA ALA A 83 -8.62 -9.07 -14.68
C ALA A 83 -7.68 -9.19 -13.47
N VAL A 84 -7.15 -8.06 -12.98
CA VAL A 84 -6.25 -8.05 -11.82
C VAL A 84 -7.00 -8.41 -10.52
N VAL A 85 -8.20 -7.86 -10.32
CA VAL A 85 -9.02 -8.13 -9.12
C VAL A 85 -9.47 -9.59 -9.09
N VAL A 86 -10.02 -10.10 -10.20
CA VAL A 86 -10.45 -11.50 -10.30
C VAL A 86 -9.26 -12.45 -10.19
N GLY A 87 -8.14 -12.12 -10.84
CA GLY A 87 -6.91 -12.90 -10.73
C GLY A 87 -6.41 -13.01 -9.29
N ALA A 88 -6.39 -11.90 -8.55
CA ALA A 88 -6.03 -11.90 -7.13
C ALA A 88 -7.00 -12.76 -6.29
N GLN A 89 -8.31 -12.65 -6.51
CA GLN A 89 -9.31 -13.48 -5.81
C GLN A 89 -9.12 -14.97 -6.08
N LEU A 90 -8.84 -15.36 -7.33
CA LEU A 90 -8.58 -16.76 -7.68
C LEU A 90 -7.33 -17.30 -6.97
N VAL A 91 -6.25 -16.51 -6.92
CA VAL A 91 -5.02 -16.88 -6.21
C VAL A 91 -5.28 -17.02 -4.70
N VAL A 92 -5.97 -16.07 -4.09
CA VAL A 92 -6.29 -16.10 -2.65
C VAL A 92 -7.17 -17.29 -2.32
N ASN A 93 -8.27 -17.49 -3.05
CA ASN A 93 -9.20 -18.59 -2.80
C ASN A 93 -8.52 -19.96 -2.97
N GLY A 94 -7.68 -20.12 -4.00
CA GLY A 94 -6.90 -21.33 -4.19
C GLY A 94 -5.91 -21.57 -3.05
N ALA A 95 -5.18 -20.53 -2.62
CA ALA A 95 -4.23 -20.63 -1.52
C ALA A 95 -4.92 -20.92 -0.17
N VAL A 96 -6.06 -20.29 0.12
CA VAL A 96 -6.89 -20.57 1.30
C VAL A 96 -7.37 -22.02 1.30
N THR A 97 -7.91 -22.49 0.17
CA THR A 97 -8.39 -23.89 0.02
C THR A 97 -7.27 -24.89 0.29
N LEU A 98 -6.08 -24.65 -0.27
CA LEU A 98 -4.91 -25.50 0.00
C LEU A 98 -4.52 -25.47 1.48
N ALA A 99 -4.44 -24.27 2.08
CA ALA A 99 -4.08 -24.12 3.49
C ALA A 99 -5.05 -24.85 4.43
N GLU A 100 -6.36 -24.80 4.15
CA GLU A 100 -7.38 -25.54 4.88
C GLU A 100 -7.21 -27.05 4.75
N ILE A 101 -6.91 -27.56 3.55
CA ILE A 101 -6.62 -28.99 3.31
C ILE A 101 -5.40 -29.45 4.11
N PHE A 102 -4.38 -28.59 4.26
CA PHE A 102 -3.20 -28.87 5.08
C PHE A 102 -3.43 -28.66 6.59
N GLY A 103 -4.66 -28.32 7.01
CA GLY A 103 -4.99 -28.12 8.43
C GLY A 103 -4.38 -26.86 9.04
N ILE A 104 -4.02 -25.86 8.23
CA ILE A 104 -3.47 -24.60 8.71
C ILE A 104 -4.59 -23.82 9.44
N PRO A 105 -4.35 -23.31 10.66
CA PRO A 105 -5.38 -22.56 11.40
C PRO A 105 -5.88 -21.33 10.64
N ALA A 106 -7.20 -21.09 10.68
CA ALA A 106 -7.84 -19.96 10.00
C ALA A 106 -7.22 -18.59 10.36
N PHE A 107 -6.76 -18.43 11.60
CA PHE A 107 -6.04 -17.24 12.03
C PHE A 107 -4.76 -17.02 11.22
N VAL A 108 -3.93 -18.06 11.08
CA VAL A 108 -2.67 -18.04 10.30
C VAL A 108 -2.97 -17.69 8.85
N ILE A 109 -4.01 -18.28 8.25
CA ILE A 109 -4.47 -17.97 6.89
C ILE A 109 -4.86 -16.49 6.77
N GLY A 110 -5.63 -15.97 7.73
CA GLY A 110 -6.09 -14.59 7.75
C GLY A 110 -4.96 -13.56 7.84
N VAL A 111 -4.00 -13.75 8.76
CA VAL A 111 -2.87 -12.83 8.94
C VAL A 111 -1.81 -12.94 7.84
N SER A 112 -1.93 -13.91 6.93
CA SER A 112 -0.94 -14.16 5.88
C SER A 112 -1.50 -14.16 4.47
N VAL A 113 -2.12 -15.26 4.05
CA VAL A 113 -2.60 -15.48 2.68
C VAL A 113 -3.60 -14.40 2.30
N VAL A 114 -4.54 -14.08 3.21
CA VAL A 114 -5.53 -13.04 2.97
C VAL A 114 -4.88 -11.65 2.98
N ALA A 115 -4.04 -11.37 3.97
CA ALA A 115 -3.34 -10.08 4.09
C ALA A 115 -2.42 -9.76 2.89
N VAL A 116 -1.64 -10.75 2.44
CA VAL A 116 -0.81 -10.64 1.22
C VAL A 116 -1.71 -10.58 -0.02
N GLY A 117 -2.77 -11.38 -0.01
CA GLY A 117 -3.74 -11.52 -1.09
C GLY A 117 -4.38 -10.22 -1.53
N THR A 118 -4.78 -9.38 -0.59
CA THR A 118 -5.38 -8.06 -0.88
C THR A 118 -4.40 -7.08 -1.52
N SER A 119 -3.10 -7.30 -1.37
CA SER A 119 -2.04 -6.47 -1.97
C SER A 119 -1.49 -7.04 -3.29
N LEU A 120 -1.98 -8.20 -3.74
CA LEU A 120 -1.58 -8.80 -5.01
C LEU A 120 -1.92 -7.91 -6.22
N PRO A 121 -3.11 -7.26 -6.29
CA PRO A 121 -3.40 -6.32 -7.36
C PRO A 121 -2.35 -5.23 -7.53
N GLU A 122 -1.98 -4.60 -6.42
CA GLU A 122 -1.01 -3.51 -6.35
C GLU A 122 0.39 -4.00 -6.70
N LEU A 123 0.77 -5.18 -6.22
CA LEU A 123 2.04 -5.79 -6.58
C LEU A 123 2.13 -6.07 -8.09
N ALA A 124 1.06 -6.60 -8.68
CA ALA A 124 1.00 -6.88 -10.11
C ALA A 124 1.09 -5.60 -10.94
N THR A 125 0.32 -4.56 -10.61
CA THR A 125 0.33 -3.29 -11.36
C THR A 125 1.66 -2.54 -11.19
N SER A 126 2.22 -2.48 -9.98
CA SER A 126 3.54 -1.88 -9.73
C SER A 126 4.68 -2.64 -10.43
N LEU A 127 4.62 -3.98 -10.48
CA LEU A 127 5.63 -4.79 -11.16
C LEU A 127 5.59 -4.57 -12.67
N VAL A 128 4.40 -4.60 -13.28
CA VAL A 128 4.25 -4.34 -14.72
C VAL A 128 4.73 -2.93 -15.08
N ALA A 129 4.39 -1.92 -14.28
CA ALA A 129 4.89 -0.56 -14.47
C ALA A 129 6.42 -0.51 -14.37
N ALA A 130 7.02 -1.17 -13.38
CA ALA A 130 8.48 -1.22 -13.22
C ALA A 130 9.18 -1.92 -14.40
N VAL A 131 8.64 -3.04 -14.89
CA VAL A 131 9.18 -3.77 -16.06
C VAL A 131 9.08 -2.93 -17.33
N ARG A 132 8.05 -2.08 -17.45
CA ARG A 132 7.90 -1.11 -18.53
C ARG A 132 8.75 0.15 -18.38
N ASN A 133 9.63 0.22 -17.37
CA ASN A 133 10.42 1.40 -17.01
C ASN A 133 9.58 2.63 -16.58
N GLU A 134 8.32 2.42 -16.21
CA GLU A 134 7.41 3.45 -15.70
C GLU A 134 7.54 3.60 -14.18
N GLY A 135 8.74 3.99 -13.76
CA GLY A 135 9.10 4.04 -12.33
C GLY A 135 8.21 4.97 -11.50
N ALA A 136 7.79 6.13 -12.02
CA ALA A 136 6.93 7.04 -11.26
C ALA A 136 5.51 6.48 -11.07
N ILE A 137 4.98 5.75 -12.07
CA ILE A 137 3.68 5.06 -11.94
C ILE A 137 3.80 3.97 -10.87
N SER A 138 4.87 3.17 -10.92
CA SER A 138 5.12 2.10 -9.96
C SER A 138 5.22 2.62 -8.51
N ILE A 139 6.01 3.68 -8.29
CA ILE A 139 6.17 4.30 -6.96
C ILE A 139 4.88 5.02 -6.52
N GLY A 140 4.22 5.73 -7.43
CA GLY A 140 2.96 6.42 -7.18
C GLY A 140 1.87 5.45 -6.71
N ASN A 141 1.78 4.26 -7.31
CA ASN A 141 0.90 3.20 -6.88
C ASN A 141 1.20 2.75 -5.44
N ILE A 142 2.48 2.48 -5.11
CA ILE A 142 2.88 2.06 -3.75
C ILE A 142 2.53 3.14 -2.70
N LEU A 143 2.87 4.40 -2.98
CA LEU A 143 2.60 5.51 -2.05
C LEU A 143 1.10 5.77 -1.88
N GLY A 144 0.37 5.78 -2.99
CA GLY A 144 -1.08 6.00 -3.01
C GLY A 144 -1.83 4.90 -2.27
N SER A 145 -1.51 3.63 -2.52
CA SER A 145 -2.13 2.48 -1.86
C SER A 145 -1.87 2.47 -0.35
N ASN A 146 -0.67 2.87 0.10
CA ASN A 146 -0.41 3.00 1.54
C ASN A 146 -1.25 4.10 2.20
N ILE A 147 -1.38 5.27 1.55
CA ILE A 147 -2.27 6.34 2.03
C ILE A 147 -3.72 5.85 2.09
N PHE A 148 -4.18 5.17 1.04
CA PHE A 148 -5.54 4.64 0.96
C PHE A 148 -5.82 3.58 2.03
N ASN A 149 -4.88 2.64 2.25
CA ASN A 149 -5.04 1.58 3.23
C ASN A 149 -5.04 2.11 4.67
N ILE A 150 -4.09 3.00 4.99
CA ILE A 150 -3.98 3.57 6.35
C ILE A 150 -5.15 4.50 6.67
N LEU A 151 -5.62 5.29 5.71
CA LEU A 151 -6.62 6.32 5.99
C LEU A 151 -8.05 5.87 5.68
N LEU A 152 -8.30 5.33 4.48
CA LEU A 152 -9.65 4.94 4.06
C LEU A 152 -10.03 3.56 4.56
N VAL A 153 -9.26 2.53 4.22
CA VAL A 153 -9.61 1.14 4.55
C VAL A 153 -9.67 0.98 6.06
N LEU A 154 -8.59 1.31 6.77
CA LEU A 154 -8.56 1.27 8.23
C LEU A 154 -9.58 2.24 8.84
N GLY A 155 -9.74 3.44 8.28
CA GLY A 155 -10.72 4.42 8.77
C GLY A 155 -12.16 3.89 8.76
N ILE A 156 -12.58 3.28 7.65
CA ILE A 156 -13.90 2.63 7.53
C ILE A 156 -13.97 1.42 8.46
N SER A 157 -12.94 0.58 8.51
CA SER A 157 -12.92 -0.59 9.39
C SER A 157 -13.14 -0.22 10.85
N LEU A 158 -12.52 0.86 11.34
CA LEU A 158 -12.66 1.31 12.73
C LEU A 158 -14.01 1.97 13.04
N LEU A 159 -14.70 2.54 12.04
CA LEU A 159 -16.08 2.99 12.21
C LEU A 159 -17.05 1.82 12.39
N LEU A 160 -16.80 0.70 11.70
CA LEU A 160 -17.66 -0.48 11.74
C LEU A 160 -17.32 -1.41 12.91
N ALA A 161 -16.04 -1.57 13.20
CA ALA A 161 -15.51 -2.50 14.19
C ALA A 161 -14.28 -1.90 14.88
N PRO A 162 -14.46 -1.20 16.02
CA PRO A 162 -13.36 -0.77 16.87
C PRO A 162 -12.42 -1.93 17.23
N ALA A 163 -11.13 -1.64 17.29
CA ALA A 163 -10.08 -2.62 17.53
C ALA A 163 -9.14 -2.19 18.67
N THR A 164 -8.43 -3.16 19.24
CA THR A 164 -7.31 -2.90 20.16
C THR A 164 -6.01 -3.18 19.43
N ILE A 165 -4.93 -2.56 19.89
CA ILE A 165 -3.62 -2.77 19.31
C ILE A 165 -3.07 -4.09 19.83
N GLY A 166 -2.79 -5.02 18.91
CA GLY A 166 -2.23 -6.33 19.24
C GLY A 166 -0.82 -6.19 19.82
N SER A 167 0.08 -5.52 19.10
CA SER A 167 1.44 -5.29 19.56
C SER A 167 1.96 -3.90 19.18
N TRP A 168 2.73 -3.29 20.08
CA TRP A 168 3.49 -2.07 19.80
C TRP A 168 4.55 -2.28 18.71
N ILE A 169 5.00 -3.53 18.53
CA ILE A 169 5.94 -3.90 17.48
C ILE A 169 5.32 -3.66 16.11
N ASP A 170 4.03 -3.94 15.93
CA ASP A 170 3.34 -3.76 14.65
C ASP A 170 3.34 -2.28 14.22
N ILE A 171 3.14 -1.37 15.19
CA ILE A 171 3.21 0.08 14.95
C ILE A 171 4.63 0.50 14.56
N ILE A 172 5.63 0.02 15.30
CA ILE A 172 7.04 0.32 15.02
C ILE A 172 7.42 -0.17 13.61
N VAL A 173 7.00 -1.37 13.24
CA VAL A 173 7.27 -1.97 11.93
C VAL A 173 6.62 -1.14 10.83
N VAL A 174 5.34 -0.76 10.96
CA VAL A 174 4.67 0.11 9.98
C VAL A 174 5.42 1.43 9.82
N VAL A 175 5.79 2.10 10.92
CA VAL A 175 6.56 3.36 10.87
C VAL A 175 7.92 3.16 10.21
N LEU A 176 8.64 2.10 10.58
CA LEU A 176 9.97 1.78 10.04
C LEU A 176 9.91 1.56 8.52
N PHE A 177 8.97 0.74 8.04
CA PHE A 177 8.81 0.47 6.61
C PHE A 177 8.38 1.71 5.84
N SER A 178 7.48 2.54 6.39
CA SER A 178 7.09 3.81 5.78
C SER A 178 8.28 4.76 5.63
N VAL A 179 9.12 4.91 6.67
CA VAL A 179 10.33 5.74 6.61
C VAL A 179 11.38 5.14 5.66
N ALA A 180 11.47 3.82 5.59
CA ALA A 180 12.40 3.12 4.72
C ALA A 180 12.11 3.28 3.22
N ILE A 181 10.99 3.91 2.84
CA ILE A 181 10.74 4.30 1.45
C ILE A 181 11.59 5.52 1.05
N LEU A 182 12.02 6.37 1.98
CA LEU A 182 12.77 7.60 1.67
C LEU A 182 14.06 7.35 0.87
N PRO A 183 14.94 6.38 1.24
CA PRO A 183 16.13 6.08 0.45
C PRO A 183 15.80 5.66 -0.99
N LEU A 184 14.64 5.04 -1.24
CA LEU A 184 14.23 4.63 -2.59
C LEU A 184 14.00 5.81 -3.54
N LEU A 185 13.71 7.01 -3.00
CA LEU A 185 13.43 8.22 -3.78
C LEU A 185 14.68 9.02 -4.15
N PHE A 186 15.76 8.87 -3.38
CA PHE A 186 16.95 9.70 -3.50
C PHE A 186 18.23 8.93 -3.84
N ALA A 187 18.30 7.63 -3.54
CA ALA A 187 19.51 6.85 -3.69
C ALA A 187 19.80 6.46 -5.14
N ARG A 188 21.08 6.13 -5.40
CA ARG A 188 21.52 5.60 -6.71
C ARG A 188 20.94 4.21 -6.95
N PRO A 189 20.71 3.77 -8.20
CA PRO A 189 20.10 2.47 -8.51
C PRO A 189 20.77 1.27 -7.84
N SER A 190 22.10 1.28 -7.71
CA SER A 190 22.84 0.22 -7.01
C SER A 190 22.50 0.13 -5.52
N VAL A 191 22.35 1.27 -4.85
CA VAL A 191 21.95 1.37 -3.45
C VAL A 191 20.48 0.98 -3.30
N VAL A 192 19.61 1.44 -4.22
CA VAL A 192 18.19 1.07 -4.23
C VAL A 192 18.01 -0.45 -4.31
N ARG A 193 18.75 -1.15 -5.18
CA ARG A 193 18.67 -2.62 -5.29
C ARG A 193 19.02 -3.32 -3.98
N GLY A 194 20.14 -2.93 -3.35
CA GLY A 194 20.54 -3.50 -2.07
C GLY A 194 19.55 -3.18 -0.95
N TRP A 195 19.02 -1.96 -0.94
CA TRP A 195 18.03 -1.51 0.03
C TRP A 195 16.69 -2.23 -0.13
N SER A 196 16.20 -2.42 -1.36
CA SER A 196 14.99 -3.21 -1.62
C SER A 196 15.15 -4.67 -1.18
N ALA A 197 16.32 -5.28 -1.41
CA ALA A 197 16.60 -6.64 -0.93
C ALA A 197 16.58 -6.70 0.61
N LEU A 198 17.19 -5.73 1.28
CA LEU A 198 17.15 -5.62 2.75
C LEU A 198 15.71 -5.50 3.27
N LEU A 199 14.87 -4.69 2.63
CA LEU A 199 13.46 -4.55 3.02
C LEU A 199 12.66 -5.82 2.82
N LEU A 200 12.90 -6.57 1.75
CA LEU A 200 12.28 -7.88 1.52
C LEU A 200 12.68 -8.89 2.60
N VAL A 201 13.97 -8.94 2.96
CA VAL A 201 14.45 -9.79 4.06
C VAL A 201 13.83 -9.38 5.39
N GLY A 202 13.75 -8.07 5.67
CA GLY A 202 13.08 -7.55 6.86
C GLY A 202 11.60 -7.92 6.92
N TYR A 203 10.90 -7.84 5.80
CA TYR A 203 9.49 -8.23 5.71
C TYR A 203 9.31 -9.73 5.95
N ALA A 204 10.15 -10.56 5.32
CA ALA A 204 10.14 -12.01 5.54
C ALA A 204 10.44 -12.37 7.01
N ALA A 205 11.40 -11.68 7.64
CA ALA A 205 11.74 -11.87 9.04
C ALA A 205 10.57 -11.47 9.98
N TYR A 206 9.89 -10.36 9.68
CA TYR A 206 8.71 -9.93 10.42
C TYR A 206 7.54 -10.92 10.28
N MET A 207 7.28 -11.41 9.07
CA MET A 207 6.27 -12.46 8.84
C MET A 207 6.62 -13.73 9.62
N ALA A 208 7.87 -14.20 9.56
CA ALA A 208 8.33 -15.36 10.31
C ALA A 208 8.19 -15.17 11.82
N TRP A 209 8.46 -13.97 12.33
CA TRP A 209 8.27 -13.64 13.75
C TRP A 209 6.79 -13.67 14.15
N ILE A 210 5.89 -13.08 13.36
CA ILE A 210 4.44 -13.16 13.61
C ILE A 210 4.00 -14.62 13.65
N PHE A 211 4.39 -15.43 12.66
CA PHE A 211 4.01 -16.85 12.64
C PHE A 211 4.58 -17.64 13.82
N GLY A 212 5.82 -17.36 14.24
CA GLY A 212 6.44 -18.02 15.38
C GLY A 212 5.87 -17.56 16.73
N ALA A 213 5.39 -16.32 16.83
CA ALA A 213 4.71 -15.79 18.01
C ALA A 213 3.29 -16.36 18.18
N VAL A 214 2.68 -16.80 17.08
CA VAL A 214 1.44 -17.58 17.07
C VAL A 214 1.82 -19.03 17.35
N SER A 215 2.12 -19.34 18.61
CA SER A 215 2.29 -20.73 19.04
C SER A 215 0.97 -21.48 18.82
N VAL A 216 0.97 -22.36 17.81
CA VAL A 216 -0.03 -23.43 17.59
C VAL A 216 -0.13 -24.33 18.81
#